data_AF-A0A2N5EEI9-F1
#
_entry.id   AF-A0A2N5EEI9-F1
#
_cell.length_a   1.000
_cell.length_b   1.000
_cell.length_c   1.000
_cell.angle_alpha   90.00
_cell.angle_beta   90.00
_cell.angle_gamma   90.00
#
_symmetry.space_group_name_H-M   'P 1'
#
loop_
_entity.id
_entity.type
_entity.pdbx_description
1 polymer ?
#
loop_
_entity_poly.entity_id
_entity_poly.type
_entity_poly.pdbx_seq_one_letter_code
_entity_poly.pdbx_strand_id
1 'polypeptide(L)' 'MENLNKQELTLSRIQLIADISQTAQCNQQEFLMVMSLISDLAGQVLPHNHSDAVFYNVIKDDRH' A
#
# COMPACT_ATOMS: atom_id res chain seq x y z
N MET A 1 -12.65 19.53 5.47
CA MET A 1 -11.29 19.78 4.96
C MET A 1 -10.21 18.93 5.64
N GLU A 2 -10.32 18.58 6.93
CA GLU A 2 -9.28 17.78 7.62
C GLU A 2 -9.08 16.36 7.08
N ASN A 3 -10.11 15.69 6.56
CA ASN A 3 -10.01 14.29 6.12
C ASN A 3 -9.19 14.13 4.82
N LEU A 4 -9.35 15.07 3.87
CA LEU A 4 -8.56 15.12 2.63
C LEU A 4 -7.06 15.28 2.92
N ASN A 5 -6.72 16.13 3.90
CA ASN A 5 -5.34 16.40 4.28
C ASN A 5 -4.65 15.16 4.88
N LYS A 6 -5.39 14.33 5.62
CA LYS A 6 -4.88 13.06 6.16
C LYS A 6 -4.66 12.01 5.07
N GLN A 7 -5.55 11.94 4.08
CA GLN A 7 -5.39 11.02 2.95
C GLN A 7 -4.18 11.39 2.08
N GLU A 8 -4.04 12.66 1.72
CA GLU A 8 -2.90 13.16 0.94
C GLU A 8 -1.56 12.93 1.66
N LEU A 9 -1.52 13.15 2.98
CA LEU A 9 -0.33 12.91 3.79
C LEU A 9 0.08 11.43 3.80
N THR A 10 -0.90 10.53 3.97
CA THR A 10 -0.63 9.08 3.99
C THR A 10 -0.22 8.57 2.60
N LEU A 11 -0.85 9.05 1.52
CA LEU A 11 -0.43 8.73 0.16
C LEU A 11 0.99 9.22 -0.15
N SER A 12 1.33 10.44 0.29
CA SER A 12 2.68 10.99 0.14
C SER A 12 3.72 10.14 0.88
N ARG A 13 3.37 9.60 2.07
CA ARG A 13 4.22 8.64 2.80
C ARG A 13 4.40 7.34 2.05
N ILE A 14 3.33 6.78 1.48
CA ILE A 14 3.39 5.55 0.69
C ILE A 14 4.33 5.73 -0.50
N GLN A 15 4.20 6.84 -1.25
CA GLN A 15 5.10 7.14 -2.36
C GLN A 15 6.56 7.25 -1.91
N LEU A 16 6.83 8.02 -0.85
CA LEU A 16 8.20 8.18 -0.35
C LEU A 16 8.84 6.85 0.04
N ILE A 17 8.10 5.99 0.73
CA ILE A 17 8.59 4.67 1.14
C ILE A 17 8.89 3.82 -0.10
N ALA A 18 7.99 3.79 -1.08
CA ALA A 18 8.19 3.03 -2.32
C ALA A 18 9.43 3.50 -3.10
N ASP A 19 9.61 4.81 -3.25
CA ASP A 19 10.76 5.40 -3.95
C ASP A 19 12.09 5.08 -3.25
N ILE A 20 12.12 5.18 -1.91
CA ILE A 20 13.31 4.82 -1.12
C ILE A 20 13.60 3.32 -1.25
N SER A 21 12.58 2.48 -1.13
CA SER A 21 12.79 1.03 -1.20
C SER A 21 13.25 0.56 -2.58
N GLN A 22 12.83 1.24 -3.64
CA GLN A 22 13.31 0.97 -4.99
C GLN A 22 14.79 1.36 -5.17
N THR A 23 15.21 2.48 -4.57
CA THR A 23 16.60 2.96 -4.66
C THR A 23 17.56 2.23 -3.71
N ALA A 24 17.07 1.74 -2.58
CA ALA A 24 17.85 1.06 -1.55
C ALA A 24 18.27 -0.37 -1.91
N GLN A 25 17.82 -0.92 -3.04
CA GLN A 25 18.07 -2.31 -3.47
C GLN A 25 17.76 -3.32 -2.35
N CYS A 26 16.60 -3.17 -1.70
CA CYS A 26 16.19 -4.02 -0.59
C CYS A 26 16.31 -5.50 -0.92
N ASN A 27 16.81 -6.29 0.04
CA ASN A 27 16.73 -7.74 -0.04
C ASN A 27 15.27 -8.20 0.14
N GLN A 28 15.01 -9.49 -0.11
CA GLN A 28 13.64 -10.02 -0.10
C GLN A 28 12.91 -9.80 1.24
N GLN A 29 13.60 -9.92 2.38
CA GLN A 29 12.97 -9.71 3.70
C GLN A 29 12.65 -8.23 3.94
N GLU A 30 13.56 -7.33 3.57
CA GLU A 30 13.35 -5.89 3.65
C GLU A 30 12.18 -5.46 2.75
N PHE A 31 12.10 -6.00 1.55
CA PHE A 31 11.01 -5.73 0.62
C PHE A 31 9.66 -6.18 1.18
N LEU A 32 9.58 -7.37 1.79
CA LEU A 32 8.35 -7.85 2.45
C LEU A 32 7.92 -6.94 3.60
N MET A 33 8.87 -6.46 4.42
CA MET A 33 8.58 -5.51 5.50
C MET A 33 8.04 -4.19 4.96
N VAL A 34 8.65 -3.65 3.91
CA VAL A 34 8.20 -2.43 3.22
C VAL A 34 6.79 -2.60 2.67
N MET A 35 6.50 -3.72 2.00
CA MET A 35 5.18 -3.98 1.42
C MET A 35 4.10 -4.15 2.49
N SER A 36 4.43 -4.76 3.63
CA SER A 36 3.54 -4.80 4.80
C SER A 36 3.22 -3.38 5.29
N LEU A 37 4.24 -2.53 5.44
CA LEU A 37 4.07 -1.15 5.88
C LEU A 37 3.22 -0.33 4.91
N ILE A 38 3.43 -0.48 3.60
CA ILE A 38 2.61 0.17 2.57
C ILE A 38 1.16 -0.31 2.66
N SER A 39 0.91 -1.60 2.88
CA SER A 39 -0.43 -2.16 3.02
C SER A 39 -1.17 -1.61 4.25
N ASP A 40 -0.46 -1.48 5.37
CA ASP A 40 -1.01 -0.90 6.60
C ASP A 40 -1.35 0.59 6.45
N LEU A 41 -0.51 1.34 5.72
CA LEU A 41 -0.77 2.75 5.42
C LEU A 41 -1.93 2.90 4.44
N ALA A 42 -2.02 2.05 3.42
CA ALA A 42 -3.12 2.06 2.46
C ALA A 42 -4.46 1.75 3.15
N GLY A 43 -4.49 0.81 4.08
CA GLY A 43 -5.69 0.47 4.85
C GLY A 43 -6.25 1.61 5.71
N GLN A 44 -5.43 2.61 6.06
CA GLN A 44 -5.87 3.79 6.81
C GLN A 44 -6.59 4.84 5.95
N VAL A 45 -6.38 4.81 4.63
CA VAL A 45 -6.97 5.77 3.69
C VAL A 45 -8.05 5.18 2.78
N LEU A 46 -7.99 3.88 2.55
CA LEU A 46 -9.00 3.17 1.78
C LEU A 46 -10.28 2.98 2.61
N PRO A 47 -11.47 3.23 2.04
CA PRO A 47 -12.71 2.93 2.72
C PRO A 47 -12.78 1.42 3.01
N HIS A 48 -13.29 1.05 4.19
CA HIS A 48 -13.30 -0.31 4.75
C HIS A 48 -13.83 -1.40 3.79
N ASN A 49 -14.58 -1.02 2.75
CA ASN A 49 -15.16 -1.92 1.76
C ASN A 49 -14.26 -2.18 0.53
N HIS A 50 -13.10 -1.52 0.42
CA HIS A 50 -12.22 -1.66 -0.75
C HIS A 50 -11.22 -2.82 -0.62
N SER A 51 -10.78 -3.14 0.59
CA SER A 51 -9.80 -4.19 0.86
C SER A 51 -10.30 -5.56 0.36
N ASP A 52 -11.53 -5.94 0.70
CA ASP A 52 -12.11 -7.23 0.29
C ASP A 52 -12.30 -7.36 -1.22
N ALA A 53 -12.63 -6.26 -1.91
CA ALA A 53 -12.86 -6.27 -3.36
C ALA A 53 -11.56 -6.45 -4.16
N VAL A 54 -10.44 -5.88 -3.69
CA VAL A 54 -9.13 -6.03 -4.35
C VAL A 54 -8.59 -7.45 -4.18
N PHE A 55 -8.69 -8.04 -2.97
CA PHE A 55 -8.30 -9.44 -2.75
C PHE A 55 -9.13 -10.41 -3.61
N TYR A 56 -10.43 -10.18 -3.74
CA TYR A 56 -11.30 -11.05 -4.54
C TYR A 56 -10.97 -11.03 -6.04
N ASN A 57 -10.51 -9.89 -6.56
CA ASN A 57 -10.18 -9.73 -7.98
C ASN A 57 -8.79 -10.28 -8.33
N VAL A 58 -7.78 -10.14 -7.46
CA VAL A 58 -6.45 -10.73 -7.65
C VAL A 58 -6.54 -12.28 -7.70
N ILE A 59 -7.34 -12.88 -6.82
CA ILE A 59 -7.56 -14.35 -6.79
C ILE A 59 -8.32 -14.88 -8.03
N LYS A 60 -9.00 -14.00 -8.77
CA LYS A 60 -9.66 -14.36 -10.04
C LYS A 60 -8.72 -14.27 -11.23
N ASP A 61 -7.75 -13.36 -11.20
CA ASP A 61 -6.81 -13.14 -12.31
C ASP A 61 -5.72 -14.22 -12.36
N ASP A 62 -5.31 -14.77 -11.20
CA ASP A 62 -4.38 -15.93 -11.11
C ASP A 62 -4.99 -17.27 -11.58
N ARG A 63 -6.24 -17.29 -12.05
CA ARG A 63 -6.96 -18.50 -12.51
C ARG A 63 -7.33 -18.48 -14.00
N HIS A 64 -6.57 -17.76 -14.83
CA HIS A 64 -6.66 -17.85 -16.30
C HIS A 64 -5.33 -18.23 -16.95
#